data_AF-A0A2V8N5K6-F1
#
_entry.id   AF-A0A2V8N5K6-F1
#
_cell.length_a   1.000
_cell.length_b   1.000
_cell.length_c   1.000
_cell.angle_alpha   90.00
_cell.angle_beta   90.00
_cell.angle_gamma   90.00
#
_symmetry.space_group_name_H-M   'P 1'
#
loop_
_entity.id
_entity.type
_entity.pdbx_description
1 polymer ?
#
loop_
_entity_poly.entity_id
_entity_poly.type
_entity_poly.pdbx_seq_one_letter_code
_entity_poly.pdbx_strand_id
1 'polypeptide(L)'
;MHYHHEGAKHRYTPDILVVWRAHQEVIEVKDDAEAELPENRARFARIGGLLAEHGYQFRVWKRSAIMAEPRLTNANLVLRYRSVAVSVAERERLRRVLSSTPEMRLGALAETSQAPVQTVVRLVLEGALHLDWWKPLNLDSTVSTVPIGPQIWPVPPWTVSPNAFLEIGCR
;
A
#
# COMPACT_ATOMS: atom_id res chain seq x y z
N MET A 1 -9.66 21.05 2.61
CA MET A 1 -11.11 21.34 2.78
C MET A 1 -11.32 22.19 4.02
N HIS A 2 -12.44 22.91 4.17
CA HIS A 2 -12.75 23.62 5.41
C HIS A 2 -14.00 23.04 6.07
N TYR A 3 -14.01 22.87 7.39
CA TYR A 3 -15.18 22.42 8.14
C TYR A 3 -15.39 23.30 9.38
N HIS A 4 -16.64 23.39 9.83
CA HIS A 4 -16.99 24.11 11.06
C HIS A 4 -17.09 23.14 12.24
N HIS A 5 -16.39 23.45 13.33
CA HIS A 5 -16.45 22.71 14.59
C HIS A 5 -16.39 23.70 15.75
N GLU A 6 -17.34 23.60 16.69
CA GLU A 6 -17.45 24.49 17.85
C GLU A 6 -17.42 26.00 17.50
N GLY A 7 -18.02 26.38 16.37
CA GLY A 7 -18.06 27.78 15.91
C GLY A 7 -16.79 28.25 15.20
N ALA A 8 -15.72 27.44 15.16
CA ALA A 8 -14.48 27.76 14.46
C ALA A 8 -14.39 27.06 13.09
N LYS A 9 -13.80 27.74 12.11
CA LYS A 9 -13.50 27.20 10.78
C LYS A 9 -12.13 26.54 10.80
N HIS A 10 -12.08 25.23 10.60
CA HIS A 10 -10.84 24.46 10.56
C HIS A 10 -10.50 24.07 9.13
N ARG A 11 -9.19 24.10 8.80
CA ARG A 11 -8.68 23.51 7.54
C ARG A 11 -8.32 22.05 7.80
N TYR A 12 -8.91 21.17 7.01
CA TYR A 12 -8.61 19.74 7.02
C TYR A 12 -7.57 19.40 5.94
N THR A 13 -6.49 18.75 6.38
CA THR A 13 -5.41 18.19 5.56
C THR A 13 -5.32 16.70 5.90
N PRO A 14 -5.56 15.79 4.94
CA PRO A 14 -5.49 14.37 5.20
C PRO A 14 -4.04 13.86 5.27
N ASP A 15 -3.82 12.74 5.95
CA ASP A 15 -2.53 12.05 5.94
C ASP A 15 -2.21 11.48 4.55
N ILE A 16 -3.20 10.86 3.90
CA ILE A 16 -3.08 10.29 2.56
C ILE A 16 -4.35 10.61 1.74
N LEU A 17 -4.16 11.01 0.49
CA LEU A 17 -5.21 11.15 -0.50
C LEU A 17 -4.90 10.24 -1.70
N VAL A 18 -5.76 9.24 -1.92
CA VAL A 18 -5.67 8.31 -3.04
C VAL A 18 -6.62 8.78 -4.14
N VAL A 19 -6.10 9.01 -5.33
CA VAL A 19 -6.90 9.36 -6.51
C VAL A 19 -6.51 8.45 -7.66
N TRP A 20 -7.48 7.70 -8.18
CA TRP A 20 -7.30 6.87 -9.36
C TRP A 20 -8.61 6.85 -10.16
N ARG A 21 -8.55 7.37 -11.40
CA ARG A 21 -9.73 7.53 -12.26
C ARG A 21 -10.85 8.28 -11.51
N ALA A 22 -12.03 7.66 -11.38
CA ALA A 22 -13.17 8.20 -10.66
C ALA A 22 -13.14 7.91 -9.15
N HIS A 23 -12.21 7.10 -8.66
CA HIS A 23 -12.09 6.77 -7.25
C HIS A 23 -11.24 7.82 -6.52
N GLN A 24 -11.77 8.32 -5.41
CA GLN A 24 -11.08 9.24 -4.51
C GLN A 24 -11.30 8.77 -3.08
N GLU A 25 -10.22 8.49 -2.36
CA GLU A 25 -10.27 8.02 -0.97
C GLU A 25 -9.32 8.85 -0.12
N VAL A 26 -9.83 9.32 1.02
CA VAL A 26 -9.07 9.98 2.07
C VAL A 26 -8.78 8.96 3.15
N ILE A 27 -7.52 8.88 3.57
CA ILE A 27 -7.06 7.95 4.58
C ILE A 27 -6.35 8.71 5.70
N GLU A 28 -6.81 8.49 6.92
CA GLU A 28 -6.14 8.94 8.15
C GLU A 28 -5.36 7.79 8.77
N VAL A 29 -4.10 8.02 9.13
CA VAL A 29 -3.29 7.05 9.87
C VAL A 29 -3.32 7.43 11.34
N LYS A 30 -3.69 6.49 12.19
CA LYS A 30 -3.79 6.71 13.64
C LYS A 30 -3.25 5.53 14.42
N ASP A 31 -2.72 5.82 15.60
CA ASP A 31 -2.43 4.77 16.56
C ASP A 31 -3.74 4.13 17.02
N ASP A 32 -3.71 2.84 17.35
CA ASP A 32 -4.92 2.08 17.68
C ASP A 32 -5.71 2.69 18.84
N ALA A 33 -5.03 3.15 19.88
CA ALA A 33 -5.67 3.81 21.03
C ALA A 33 -6.37 5.11 20.62
N GLU A 34 -5.71 5.93 19.79
CA GLU A 34 -6.29 7.19 19.28
C GLU A 34 -7.50 6.93 18.39
N ALA A 35 -7.45 5.90 17.55
CA ALA A 35 -8.55 5.51 16.67
C ALA A 35 -9.80 5.07 17.45
N GLU A 36 -9.63 4.54 18.66
CA GLU A 36 -10.72 4.08 19.52
C GLU A 36 -11.27 5.15 20.47
N LEU A 37 -10.59 6.30 20.62
CA LEU A 37 -11.10 7.40 21.44
C LEU A 37 -12.48 7.85 20.93
N PRO A 38 -13.53 7.92 21.79
CA PRO A 38 -14.88 8.27 21.35
C PRO A 38 -14.96 9.61 20.61
N GLU A 39 -14.21 10.61 21.05
CA GLU A 39 -14.10 11.92 20.41
C GLU A 39 -13.51 11.83 18.99
N ASN A 40 -12.47 11.03 18.79
CA ASN A 40 -11.87 10.81 17.48
C ASN A 40 -12.81 10.04 16.57
N ARG A 41 -13.48 8.99 17.06
CA ARG A 41 -14.49 8.26 16.29
C ARG A 41 -15.62 9.18 15.83
N ALA A 42 -16.13 10.04 16.71
CA ALA A 42 -17.17 11.02 16.38
C ALA A 42 -16.67 12.06 15.36
N ARG A 43 -15.44 12.57 15.55
CA ARG A 43 -14.80 13.52 14.63
C ARG A 43 -14.61 12.90 13.24
N PHE A 44 -14.09 11.68 13.15
CA PHE A 44 -13.87 10.95 11.90
C PHE A 44 -15.16 10.60 11.19
N ALA A 45 -16.23 10.22 11.92
CA ALA A 45 -17.54 10.02 11.33
C ALA A 45 -18.09 11.31 10.68
N ARG A 46 -17.92 12.46 11.35
CA ARG A 46 -18.33 13.76 10.80
C ARG A 46 -17.52 14.15 9.56
N ILE A 47 -16.19 14.00 9.61
CA ILE A 47 -15.30 14.27 8.48
C ILE A 47 -15.66 13.36 7.31
N GLY A 48 -15.88 12.07 7.56
CA GLY A 48 -16.28 11.10 6.55
C GLY A 48 -17.60 11.45 5.87
N GLY A 49 -18.61 11.89 6.63
CA GLY A 49 -19.88 12.37 6.07
C GLY A 49 -19.69 13.57 5.13
N LEU A 50 -18.93 14.57 5.56
CA LEU A 50 -18.67 15.78 4.77
C LEU A 50 -17.83 15.49 3.51
N LEU A 51 -16.91 14.53 3.59
CA LEU A 51 -16.13 14.06 2.45
C LEU A 51 -17.00 13.28 1.43
N ALA A 52 -17.94 12.47 1.91
CA ALA A 52 -18.85 11.72 1.06
C ALA A 52 -19.75 12.63 0.21
N GLU A 53 -20.19 13.78 0.74
CA GLU A 53 -20.91 14.81 -0.02
C GLU A 53 -20.11 15.34 -1.23
N HIS A 54 -18.80 15.21 -1.19
CA HIS A 54 -17.88 15.64 -2.26
C HIS A 54 -17.33 14.47 -3.08
N GLY A 55 -17.92 13.27 -2.95
CA GLY A 55 -17.54 12.09 -3.70
C GLY A 55 -16.29 11.35 -3.19
N TYR A 56 -15.79 11.69 -2.00
CA TYR A 56 -14.66 11.01 -1.38
C TYR A 56 -15.11 9.87 -0.48
N GLN A 57 -14.43 8.73 -0.56
CA GLN A 57 -14.45 7.71 0.48
C GLN A 57 -13.53 8.13 1.63
N PHE A 58 -13.84 7.71 2.85
CA PHE A 58 -13.03 8.03 4.03
C PHE A 58 -12.72 6.77 4.82
N ARG A 59 -11.45 6.62 5.22
CA ARG A 59 -10.98 5.46 5.98
C ARG A 59 -9.97 5.88 7.05
N VAL A 60 -9.95 5.15 8.16
CA VAL A 60 -8.89 5.22 9.16
C VAL A 60 -8.05 3.94 9.09
N TRP A 61 -6.75 4.08 8.84
CA TRP A 61 -5.80 3.00 8.96
C TRP A 61 -5.17 3.01 10.36
N LYS A 62 -5.38 1.93 11.09
CA LYS A 62 -4.77 1.72 12.40
C LYS A 62 -3.34 1.23 12.26
N ARG A 63 -2.46 1.67 13.17
CA ARG A 63 -1.07 1.22 13.24
C ARG A 63 -0.95 -0.31 13.23
N SER A 64 -1.73 -1.03 14.04
CA SER A 64 -1.68 -2.50 14.11
C SER A 64 -1.97 -3.18 12.77
N ALA A 65 -2.93 -2.66 12.01
CA ALA A 65 -3.27 -3.15 10.68
C ALA A 65 -2.17 -2.85 9.66
N ILE A 66 -1.53 -1.67 9.78
CA ILE A 66 -0.38 -1.29 8.96
C ILE A 66 0.83 -2.21 9.24
N MET A 67 1.10 -2.47 10.52
CA MET A 67 2.29 -3.16 11.00
C MET A 67 2.13 -4.67 11.16
N ALA A 68 0.99 -5.25 10.79
CA ALA A 68 0.80 -6.68 10.98
C ALA A 68 1.82 -7.50 10.18
N GLU A 69 2.37 -8.54 10.79
CA GLU A 69 3.36 -9.39 10.14
C GLU A 69 2.76 -10.15 8.94
N PRO A 70 3.56 -10.45 7.90
CA PRO A 70 5.00 -10.21 7.77
C PRO A 70 5.38 -8.80 7.26
N ARG A 71 4.43 -7.87 7.18
CA ARG A 71 4.59 -6.59 6.45
C ARG A 71 5.58 -5.67 7.14
N LEU A 72 5.56 -5.61 8.47
CA LEU A 72 6.53 -4.85 9.23
C LEU A 72 7.95 -5.39 9.05
N THR A 73 8.14 -6.71 9.18
CA THR A 73 9.44 -7.34 8.93
C THR A 73 9.95 -7.07 7.52
N ASN A 74 9.09 -7.24 6.51
CA ASN A 74 9.42 -6.96 5.12
C ASN A 74 9.80 -5.50 4.89
N ALA A 75 9.00 -4.55 5.41
CA ALA A 75 9.26 -3.12 5.26
C ALA A 75 10.60 -2.74 5.88
N ASN A 76 10.89 -3.24 7.08
CA ASN A 76 12.17 -3.04 7.74
C ASN A 76 13.33 -3.60 6.91
N LEU A 77 13.18 -4.79 6.32
CA LEU A 77 14.21 -5.39 5.46
C LEU A 77 14.46 -4.55 4.21
N VAL A 78 13.40 -4.14 3.51
CA VAL A 78 13.51 -3.31 2.31
C VAL A 78 14.15 -1.95 2.61
N LEU A 79 13.76 -1.31 3.73
CA LEU A 79 14.31 -0.02 4.15
C LEU A 79 15.79 -0.06 4.55
N ARG A 80 16.35 -1.23 4.87
CA ARG A 80 17.82 -1.38 5.09
C ARG A 80 18.61 -1.06 3.84
N TYR A 81 18.04 -1.25 2.65
CA TYR A 81 18.71 -1.05 1.37
C TYR A 81 18.45 0.33 0.75
N ARG A 82 17.83 1.27 1.49
CA ARG A 82 17.45 2.60 0.97
C ARG A 82 18.60 3.45 0.42
N SER A 83 19.82 3.23 0.92
CA SER A 83 21.03 3.95 0.50
C SER A 83 21.83 3.21 -0.58
N VAL A 84 21.38 2.04 -1.03
CA VAL A 84 22.04 1.30 -2.11
C VAL A 84 21.86 2.09 -3.40
N ALA A 85 22.98 2.44 -4.03
CA ALA A 85 23.00 3.01 -5.37
C ALA A 85 22.79 1.90 -6.40
N VAL A 86 21.90 2.13 -7.36
CA VAL A 86 21.66 1.21 -8.48
C VAL A 86 22.19 1.86 -9.74
N SER A 87 23.22 1.26 -10.35
CA SER A 87 23.77 1.78 -11.60
C SER A 87 22.78 1.62 -12.75
N VAL A 88 22.91 2.47 -13.78
CA VAL A 88 22.11 2.36 -15.01
C VAL A 88 22.28 0.98 -15.65
N ALA A 89 23.51 0.44 -15.63
CA ALA A 89 23.82 -0.87 -16.20
C ALA A 89 23.10 -2.01 -15.44
N GLU A 90 23.06 -1.98 -14.11
CA GLU A 90 22.31 -2.97 -13.32
C GLU A 90 20.81 -2.88 -13.57
N ARG A 91 20.25 -1.66 -13.58
CA ARG A 91 18.83 -1.45 -13.85
C ARG A 91 18.44 -2.00 -15.23
N GLU A 92 19.28 -1.75 -16.24
CA GLU A 92 19.04 -2.25 -17.59
C GLU A 92 19.13 -3.78 -17.68
N ARG A 93 20.10 -4.42 -16.98
CA ARG A 93 20.16 -5.89 -16.94
C ARG A 93 18.89 -6.49 -16.32
N LEU A 94 18.44 -5.95 -15.18
CA LEU A 94 17.20 -6.37 -14.53
C LEU A 94 15.98 -6.17 -15.44
N ARG A 95 15.88 -5.00 -16.08
CA ARG A 95 14.78 -4.68 -17.00
C ARG A 95 14.73 -5.65 -18.18
N ARG A 96 15.88 -6.01 -18.78
CA ARG A 96 15.93 -6.97 -19.90
C ARG A 96 15.44 -8.35 -19.49
N VAL A 97 15.90 -8.85 -18.34
CA VAL A 97 15.46 -10.15 -17.82
C VAL A 97 13.95 -10.16 -17.59
N LEU A 98 13.42 -9.11 -16.96
CA LEU A 98 11.98 -8.99 -16.68
C LEU A 98 11.13 -8.70 -17.92
N SER A 99 11.71 -8.17 -19.00
CA SER A 99 10.99 -7.98 -20.27
C SER A 99 10.61 -9.32 -20.91
N SER A 100 11.42 -10.36 -20.70
CA SER A 100 11.14 -11.72 -21.19
C SER A 100 10.32 -12.53 -20.18
N THR A 101 10.56 -12.33 -18.89
CA THR A 101 9.90 -13.06 -17.80
C THR A 101 9.44 -12.04 -16.73
N PRO A 102 8.20 -11.52 -16.82
CA PRO A 102 7.75 -10.37 -16.01
C PRO A 102 7.61 -10.64 -14.51
N GLU A 103 7.65 -11.91 -14.12
CA GLU A 103 7.54 -12.38 -12.75
C GLU A 103 8.57 -13.48 -12.50
N MET A 104 9.35 -13.37 -11.42
CA MET A 104 10.42 -14.33 -11.10
C MET A 104 10.65 -14.43 -9.61
N ARG A 105 11.31 -15.51 -9.16
CA ARG A 105 11.87 -15.54 -7.79
C ARG A 105 13.00 -14.52 -7.67
N LEU A 106 13.06 -13.87 -6.52
CA LEU A 106 14.03 -12.82 -6.22
C LEU A 106 15.48 -13.30 -6.40
N GLY A 107 15.82 -14.48 -5.87
CA GLY A 107 17.15 -15.06 -6.01
C GLY A 107 17.51 -15.37 -7.46
N ALA A 108 16.57 -15.96 -8.21
CA ALA A 108 16.75 -16.28 -9.62
C ALA A 108 16.92 -15.02 -10.49
N LEU A 109 16.20 -13.94 -10.19
CA LEU A 109 16.37 -12.67 -10.88
C LEU A 109 17.75 -12.06 -10.62
N ALA A 110 18.20 -12.06 -9.36
CA ALA A 110 19.53 -11.57 -8.98
C ALA A 110 20.63 -12.35 -9.72
N GLU A 111 20.54 -13.67 -9.73
CA GLU A 111 21.48 -14.56 -10.43
C GLU A 111 21.48 -14.32 -11.95
N THR A 112 20.31 -14.37 -12.59
CA THR A 112 20.16 -14.25 -14.05
C THR A 112 20.61 -12.88 -14.56
N SER A 113 20.33 -11.82 -13.80
CA SER A 113 20.73 -10.45 -14.16
C SER A 113 22.16 -10.10 -13.75
N GLN A 114 22.85 -11.00 -13.05
CA GLN A 114 24.16 -10.75 -12.43
C GLN A 114 24.14 -9.43 -11.63
N ALA A 115 23.09 -9.26 -10.84
CA ALA A 115 22.88 -8.11 -9.97
C ALA A 115 22.79 -8.59 -8.52
N PRO A 116 23.36 -7.86 -7.56
CA PRO A 116 23.19 -8.21 -6.16
C PRO A 116 21.72 -8.19 -5.74
N VAL A 117 21.35 -9.07 -4.80
CA VAL A 117 19.99 -9.12 -4.23
C VAL A 117 19.55 -7.75 -3.69
N GLN A 118 20.45 -7.00 -3.05
CA GLN A 118 20.12 -5.66 -2.55
C GLN A 118 19.68 -4.70 -3.66
N THR A 119 20.17 -4.88 -4.90
CA THR A 119 19.78 -4.07 -6.04
C THR A 119 18.33 -4.36 -6.44
N VAL A 120 17.93 -5.64 -6.46
CA VAL A 120 16.54 -6.05 -6.70
C VAL A 120 15.61 -5.48 -5.62
N VAL A 121 15.98 -5.63 -4.34
CA VAL A 121 15.20 -5.11 -3.21
C VAL A 121 15.11 -3.59 -3.24
N ARG A 122 16.17 -2.91 -3.67
CA ARG A 122 16.16 -1.45 -3.86
C ARG A 122 15.15 -1.02 -4.92
N LEU A 123 15.00 -1.77 -6.01
CA LEU A 123 13.96 -1.49 -7.03
C LEU A 123 12.54 -1.72 -6.51
N VAL A 124 12.34 -2.61 -5.52
CA VAL A 124 11.05 -2.71 -4.82
C VAL A 124 10.76 -1.44 -4.03
N LEU A 125 11.76 -0.90 -3.31
CA LEU A 125 11.60 0.34 -2.54
C LEU A 125 11.29 1.56 -3.43
N GLU A 126 11.81 1.57 -4.67
CA GLU A 126 11.51 2.60 -5.66
C GLU A 126 10.13 2.43 -6.31
N GLY A 127 9.42 1.33 -6.04
CA GLY A 127 8.14 1.00 -6.67
C GLY A 127 8.27 0.51 -8.11
N ALA A 128 9.48 0.21 -8.58
CA ALA A 128 9.71 -0.34 -9.93
C ALA A 128 9.45 -1.85 -9.99
N LEU A 129 9.56 -2.54 -8.85
CA LEU A 129 9.20 -3.95 -8.68
C LEU A 129 8.22 -4.10 -7.53
N HIS A 130 7.39 -5.13 -7.60
CA HIS A 130 6.37 -5.45 -6.62
C HIS A 130 6.68 -6.78 -5.94
N LEU A 131 6.33 -6.85 -4.65
CA LEU A 131 6.38 -8.05 -3.81
C LEU A 131 4.97 -8.36 -3.30
N ASP A 132 4.72 -9.64 -3.00
CA ASP A 132 3.59 -10.01 -2.16
C ASP A 132 3.91 -9.69 -0.70
N TRP A 133 3.47 -8.51 -0.24
CA TRP A 133 3.72 -8.03 1.12
C TRP A 133 3.12 -8.94 2.20
N TRP A 134 2.17 -9.82 1.86
CA TRP A 134 1.51 -10.73 2.79
C TRP A 134 2.28 -12.03 3.05
N LYS A 135 3.42 -12.22 2.38
CA LYS A 135 4.34 -13.36 2.59
C LYS A 135 5.70 -12.87 3.08
N PRO A 136 6.42 -13.64 3.92
CA PRO A 136 7.78 -13.28 4.32
C PRO A 136 8.70 -13.09 3.12
N LEU A 137 9.47 -12.01 3.11
CA LEU A 137 10.47 -11.72 2.08
C LEU A 137 11.73 -12.58 2.28
N ASN A 138 12.04 -13.40 1.29
CA ASN A 138 13.23 -14.24 1.19
C ASN A 138 13.64 -14.44 -0.29
N LEU A 139 14.65 -15.27 -0.56
CA LEU A 139 15.15 -15.49 -1.94
C LEU A 139 14.14 -16.21 -2.84
N ASP A 140 13.21 -16.97 -2.28
CA ASP A 140 12.13 -17.63 -3.02
C ASP A 140 10.90 -16.73 -3.22
N SER A 141 10.88 -15.52 -2.64
CA SER A 141 9.80 -14.57 -2.85
C SER A 141 9.71 -14.18 -4.33
N THR A 142 8.48 -14.13 -4.82
CA THR A 142 8.18 -13.64 -6.16
C THR A 142 8.34 -12.11 -6.21
N VAL A 143 9.03 -11.62 -7.24
CA VAL A 143 9.12 -10.22 -7.66
C VAL A 143 8.48 -10.07 -9.04
N SER A 144 7.78 -8.96 -9.26
CA SER A 144 7.07 -8.72 -10.52
C SER A 144 7.13 -7.24 -10.94
N THR A 145 7.05 -6.99 -12.24
CA THR A 145 6.87 -5.62 -12.78
C THR A 145 5.43 -5.12 -12.67
N VAL A 146 4.50 -5.97 -12.27
CA VAL A 146 3.10 -5.62 -11.98
C VAL A 146 2.77 -5.95 -10.52
N PRO A 147 1.78 -5.28 -9.90
CA PRO A 147 1.41 -5.57 -8.52
C PRO A 147 1.01 -7.03 -8.30
N ILE A 148 1.52 -7.63 -7.23
CA ILE A 148 1.25 -9.02 -6.81
C ILE A 148 0.80 -9.08 -5.36
N GLY A 149 0.00 -10.10 -5.03
CA GLY A 149 -0.63 -10.23 -3.72
C GLY A 149 -1.83 -9.29 -3.53
N PRO A 150 -2.48 -9.32 -2.36
CA PRO A 150 -3.60 -8.44 -2.05
C PRO A 150 -3.23 -6.95 -2.15
N GLN A 151 -4.01 -6.20 -2.94
CA GLN A 151 -3.81 -4.77 -3.22
C GLN A 151 -4.72 -3.83 -2.41
N ILE A 152 -5.55 -4.40 -1.51
CA ILE A 152 -6.50 -3.63 -0.71
C ILE A 152 -5.97 -3.54 0.72
N TRP A 153 -5.93 -2.31 1.26
CA TRP A 153 -5.42 -2.03 2.60
C TRP A 153 -6.40 -1.25 3.50
N PRO A 154 -6.54 -1.65 4.77
CA PRO A 154 -6.40 -3.02 5.24
C PRO A 154 -7.44 -3.91 4.55
N VAL A 155 -7.15 -5.21 4.42
CA VAL A 155 -8.17 -6.18 4.00
C VAL A 155 -9.29 -6.13 5.05
N PRO A 156 -10.56 -5.84 4.70
CA PRO A 156 -11.64 -5.97 5.65
C PRO A 156 -11.67 -7.40 6.19
N PRO A 157 -11.93 -7.65 7.48
CA PRO A 157 -11.95 -9.01 8.03
C PRO A 157 -12.99 -9.95 7.38
N TRP A 158 -13.82 -9.46 6.44
CA TRP A 158 -14.94 -10.16 5.82
C TRP A 158 -14.74 -10.56 4.37
N THR A 159 -13.61 -10.25 3.71
CA THR A 159 -13.39 -10.72 2.32
C THR A 159 -12.80 -12.12 2.31
N VAL A 160 -13.57 -13.09 2.83
CA VAL A 160 -13.48 -14.50 2.44
C VAL A 160 -14.74 -14.83 1.65
N SER A 161 -14.78 -14.40 0.38
CA SER A 161 -15.45 -15.13 -0.71
C SER A 161 -15.21 -14.43 -2.06
N PRO A 162 -14.77 -15.17 -3.10
CA PRO A 162 -14.59 -14.61 -4.46
C PRO A 162 -15.88 -14.15 -5.16
N ASN A 163 -17.06 -14.35 -4.57
CA ASN A 163 -18.35 -14.16 -5.24
C ASN A 163 -19.17 -12.93 -4.82
N ALA A 164 -18.62 -11.99 -4.05
CA ALA A 164 -19.40 -10.83 -3.56
C ALA A 164 -19.42 -9.60 -4.49
N PHE A 165 -18.95 -9.71 -5.74
CA PHE A 165 -18.97 -8.60 -6.72
C PHE A 165 -20.08 -8.71 -7.79
N LEU A 166 -20.97 -9.70 -7.69
CA LEU A 166 -22.13 -9.83 -8.55
C LEU A 166 -23.38 -10.00 -7.70
N GLU A 167 -23.92 -8.90 -7.16
CA GLU A 167 -25.35 -8.71 -6.91
C GLU A 167 -25.58 -7.38 -6.15
N ILE A 168 -25.49 -6.25 -6.85
CA ILE A 168 -26.33 -5.09 -6.55
C ILE A 168 -26.76 -4.46 -7.89
N GLY A 169 -28.02 -4.71 -8.25
CA GLY A 169 -28.83 -3.71 -8.95
C GLY A 169 -28.92 -3.77 -10.47
N CYS A 170 -29.61 -4.78 -11.01
CA CYS A 170 -30.45 -4.58 -12.19
C CYS A 170 -31.87 -5.01 -11.83
N ARG A 171 -32.68 -4.05 -11.37
CA ARG A 171 -34.13 -3.91 -11.52
C ARG A 171 -34.61 -2.70 -10.72
#